data_AF-H8KSN0-F1
#
_entry.id   AF-H8KSN0-F1
#
_cell.length_a   1.000
_cell.length_b   1.000
_cell.length_c   1.000
_cell.angle_alpha   90.00
_cell.angle_beta   90.00
_cell.angle_gamma   90.00
#
_symmetry.space_group_name_H-M   'P 1'
#
loop_
_entity.id
_entity.type
_entity.pdbx_description
1 polymer ?
#
loop_
_entity_poly.entity_id
_entity_poly.type
_entity_poly.pdbx_seq_one_letter_code
_entity_poly.pdbx_strand_id
1 'polypeptide(L)'
;MIFKDQNQKLKVARVLILAQLIFIVTNLIVFYQTKFQLVSNLISEAVIIEIVEPYIMMSIILSISVMVSFVLYCREKLIAAIGISFLVLTGQMIVQYYVER
;
A
#
# COMPACT_ATOMS: atom_id res chain seq x y z
N MET A 1 -18.09 -19.84 21.23
CA MET A 1 -17.86 -18.45 20.78
C MET A 1 -16.42 -18.17 20.35
N ILE A 2 -15.41 -18.63 21.11
CA ILE A 2 -13.97 -18.34 20.89
C ILE A 2 -13.47 -18.72 19.48
N PHE A 3 -13.86 -19.90 18.97
CA PHE A 3 -13.46 -20.35 17.63
C PHE A 3 -14.02 -19.49 16.47
N LYS A 4 -15.17 -18.82 16.68
CA LYS A 4 -15.77 -17.96 15.65
C LYS A 4 -14.99 -16.64 15.50
N ASP A 5 -14.49 -16.12 16.61
CA ASP A 5 -13.72 -14.87 16.68
C ASP A 5 -12.32 -15.01 16.05
N GLN A 6 -11.61 -16.12 16.30
CA GLN A 6 -10.32 -16.38 15.65
C GLN A 6 -10.43 -16.54 14.13
N ASN A 7 -11.46 -17.27 13.66
CA ASN A 7 -11.72 -17.41 12.22
C ASN A 7 -12.06 -16.08 11.55
N GLN A 8 -12.74 -15.18 12.25
CA GLN A 8 -13.05 -13.84 11.74
C GLN A 8 -11.78 -12.98 11.64
N LYS A 9 -10.94 -12.97 12.69
CA LYS A 9 -9.65 -12.25 12.68
C LYS A 9 -8.72 -12.72 11.56
N LEU A 10 -8.65 -14.02 11.31
CA LEU A 10 -7.89 -14.60 10.20
C LEU A 10 -8.37 -14.08 8.83
N LYS A 11 -9.70 -14.03 8.62
CA LYS A 11 -10.28 -13.51 7.39
C LYS A 11 -9.98 -12.03 7.22
N VAL A 12 -10.15 -11.23 8.26
CA VAL A 12 -9.88 -9.77 8.23
C VAL A 12 -8.41 -9.49 7.92
N ALA A 13 -7.48 -10.14 8.64
CA ALA A 13 -6.05 -9.98 8.39
C ALA A 13 -5.68 -10.35 6.94
N ARG A 14 -6.24 -11.45 6.41
CA ARG A 14 -6.02 -11.86 5.01
C ARG A 14 -6.52 -10.82 4.02
N VAL A 15 -7.72 -10.28 4.23
CA VAL A 15 -8.30 -9.25 3.37
C VAL A 15 -7.45 -7.98 3.39
N LEU A 16 -6.97 -7.55 4.57
CA LEU A 16 -6.14 -6.36 4.69
C LEU A 16 -4.78 -6.51 4.01
N ILE A 17 -4.11 -7.67 4.18
CA ILE A 17 -2.85 -7.96 3.49
C ILE A 17 -3.06 -7.98 1.98
N LEU A 18 -4.16 -8.59 1.51
CA LEU A 18 -4.49 -8.63 0.08
C LEU A 18 -4.81 -7.24 -0.47
N ALA A 19 -5.50 -6.39 0.29
CA ALA A 19 -5.75 -5.01 -0.08
C ALA A 19 -4.45 -4.22 -0.24
N GLN A 20 -3.49 -4.38 0.67
CA GLN A 20 -2.17 -3.75 0.53
C GLN A 20 -1.45 -4.19 -0.74
N LEU A 21 -1.50 -5.48 -1.09
CA LEU A 21 -0.92 -5.99 -2.35
C LEU A 21 -1.58 -5.33 -3.58
N ILE A 22 -2.91 -5.18 -3.59
CA ILE A 22 -3.61 -4.47 -4.67
C ILE A 22 -3.11 -3.03 -4.77
N PHE A 23 -2.98 -2.33 -3.64
CA PHE A 23 -2.49 -0.95 -3.63
C PHE A 23 -1.05 -0.80 -4.12
N ILE A 24 -0.16 -1.76 -3.84
CA ILE A 24 1.19 -1.78 -4.41
C ILE A 24 1.10 -1.81 -5.95
N VAL A 25 0.30 -2.74 -6.49
CA VAL A 25 0.12 -2.87 -7.94
C VAL A 25 -0.47 -1.59 -8.53
N THR A 26 -1.48 -1.00 -7.90
CA THR A 26 -2.08 0.27 -8.35
C THR A 26 -1.05 1.40 -8.37
N ASN A 27 -0.25 1.58 -7.31
CA ASN A 27 0.78 2.62 -7.29
C ASN A 27 1.84 2.42 -8.39
N LEU A 28 2.22 1.17 -8.67
CA LEU A 28 3.14 0.86 -9.77
C LEU A 28 2.51 1.14 -11.15
N ILE A 29 1.22 0.80 -11.34
CA ILE A 29 0.50 1.14 -12.59
C ILE A 29 0.48 2.65 -12.79
N VAL A 30 0.12 3.41 -11.77
CA VAL A 30 0.09 4.88 -11.84
C VAL A 30 1.49 5.42 -12.11
N PHE A 31 2.52 4.91 -11.43
CA PHE A 31 3.91 5.25 -11.71
C PHE A 31 4.26 5.10 -13.20
N TYR A 32 3.98 3.94 -13.79
CA TYR A 32 4.28 3.71 -15.21
C TYR A 32 3.44 4.60 -16.12
N GLN A 33 2.14 4.73 -15.87
CA GLN A 33 1.24 5.57 -16.66
C GLN A 33 1.69 7.03 -16.64
N THR A 34 1.94 7.59 -15.47
CA THR A 34 2.40 8.97 -15.29
C THR A 34 3.75 9.18 -15.98
N LYS A 35 4.69 8.23 -15.83
CA LYS A 35 5.97 8.30 -16.54
C LYS A 35 5.76 8.33 -18.06
N PHE A 36 4.94 7.45 -18.62
CA PHE A 36 4.65 7.39 -20.07
C PHE A 36 3.94 8.65 -20.60
N GLN A 37 3.00 9.20 -19.84
CA GLN A 37 2.27 10.42 -20.23
C GLN A 37 3.17 11.66 -20.24
N LEU A 38 4.15 11.72 -19.33
CA LEU A 38 5.06 12.87 -19.19
C LEU A 38 6.28 12.82 -20.12
N VAL A 39 6.51 11.73 -20.89
CA VAL A 39 7.62 11.63 -21.88
C VAL A 39 7.49 12.62 -23.05
N SER A 40 6.46 13.47 -23.09
CA SER A 40 6.42 14.59 -24.03
C SER A 40 7.67 15.48 -23.85
N ASN A 41 8.38 15.77 -24.94
CA ASN A 41 9.64 16.56 -25.01
C ASN A 41 9.60 17.95 -24.32
N LEU A 42 8.45 18.39 -23.81
CA LEU A 42 8.29 19.68 -23.14
C LEU A 42 8.60 19.65 -21.64
N ILE A 43 8.61 18.47 -20.99
CA ILE A 43 8.74 18.38 -19.52
C ILE A 43 10.15 17.91 -19.17
N SER A 44 10.85 18.69 -18.34
CA SER A 44 12.17 18.33 -17.82
C SER A 44 12.10 17.04 -16.99
N GLU A 45 13.06 16.14 -17.17
CA GLU A 45 13.15 14.87 -16.45
C GLU A 45 13.14 15.04 -14.92
N ALA A 46 13.68 16.16 -14.40
CA ALA A 46 13.64 16.47 -12.97
C ALA A 46 12.20 16.62 -12.44
N VAL A 47 11.33 17.27 -13.20
CA VAL A 47 9.91 17.45 -12.85
C VAL A 47 9.16 16.12 -12.95
N ILE A 48 9.51 15.28 -13.93
CA ILE A 48 8.93 13.94 -14.06
C ILE A 48 9.25 13.11 -12.81
N ILE A 49 10.51 13.13 -12.36
CA ILE A 49 10.95 12.41 -11.16
C ILE A 49 10.18 12.88 -9.92
N GLU A 50 10.06 14.18 -9.71
CA GLU A 50 9.34 14.76 -8.56
C GLU A 50 7.86 14.34 -8.54
N ILE A 51 7.20 14.26 -9.70
CA ILE A 51 5.81 13.81 -9.81
C ILE A 51 5.67 12.30 -9.53
N VAL A 52 6.62 11.47 -9.98
CA VAL A 52 6.50 10.01 -9.88
C VAL A 52 7.06 9.42 -8.58
N GLU A 53 7.96 10.12 -7.91
CA GLU A 53 8.63 9.70 -6.68
C GLU A 53 7.65 9.28 -5.56
N PRO A 54 6.54 10.01 -5.29
CA PRO A 54 5.59 9.63 -4.24
C PRO A 54 5.00 8.22 -4.44
N TYR A 55 4.76 7.81 -5.69
CA TYR A 55 4.20 6.49 -5.99
C TYR A 55 5.19 5.36 -5.72
N ILE A 56 6.48 5.55 -6.04
CA ILE A 56 7.54 4.59 -5.70
C ILE A 56 7.70 4.50 -4.18
N MET A 57 7.82 5.64 -3.50
CA MET A 57 8.01 5.68 -2.06
C MET A 57 6.85 4.99 -1.32
N MET A 58 5.61 5.25 -1.73
CA MET A 58 4.43 4.57 -1.17
C MET A 58 4.44 3.07 -1.45
N SER A 59 4.88 2.65 -2.66
CA SER A 59 5.00 1.23 -3.01
C SER A 59 6.02 0.49 -2.14
N ILE A 60 7.15 1.13 -1.82
CA ILE A 60 8.16 0.58 -0.90
C ILE A 60 7.59 0.45 0.52
N ILE A 61 6.94 1.50 1.04
CA ILE A 61 6.33 1.50 2.38
C ILE A 61 5.29 0.37 2.50
N LEU A 62 4.40 0.24 1.51
CA LEU A 62 3.41 -0.82 1.48
C LEU A 62 4.06 -2.21 1.40
N SER A 63 5.12 -2.37 0.60
CA SER A 63 5.82 -3.65 0.47
C SER A 63 6.44 -4.10 1.80
N ILE A 64 7.09 -3.19 2.52
CA ILE A 64 7.63 -3.46 3.86
C ILE A 64 6.49 -3.80 4.82
N SER A 65 5.40 -3.03 4.79
CA SER A 65 4.22 -3.27 5.63
C SER A 65 3.59 -4.63 5.39
N VAL A 66 3.46 -5.07 4.12
CA VAL A 66 2.96 -6.39 3.75
C VAL A 66 3.86 -7.47 4.31
N MET A 67 5.18 -7.34 4.17
CA MET A 67 6.12 -8.33 4.72
C MET A 67 5.98 -8.46 6.24
N VAL A 68 5.94 -7.33 6.96
CA VAL A 68 5.77 -7.32 8.42
C VAL A 68 4.42 -7.92 8.82
N SER A 69 3.33 -7.50 8.17
CA SER A 69 1.97 -7.96 8.45
C SER A 69 1.81 -9.46 8.16
N PHE A 70 2.45 -9.95 7.11
CA PHE A 70 2.47 -11.36 6.76
C PHE A 70 3.26 -12.20 7.78
N VAL A 71 4.43 -11.73 8.21
CA VAL A 71 5.19 -12.40 9.29
C VAL A 71 4.39 -12.46 10.58
N LEU A 72 3.71 -11.38 10.96
CA LEU A 72 2.84 -11.35 12.14
C LEU A 72 1.63 -12.26 12.00
N TYR A 73 1.05 -12.35 10.79
CA TYR A 73 -0.02 -13.29 10.46
C TYR A 73 0.44 -14.74 10.64
N CYS A 74 1.63 -15.11 10.15
CA CYS A 74 2.21 -16.45 10.32
C CYS A 74 2.53 -16.78 11.78
N ARG A 75 2.87 -15.77 12.61
CA ARG A 75 3.09 -15.94 14.06
C ARG A 75 1.81 -15.87 14.90
N GLU A 76 0.63 -15.91 14.25
CA GLU A 76 -0.69 -15.81 14.89
C GLU A 76 -0.90 -14.52 15.71
N LYS A 77 -0.07 -13.48 15.51
CA LYS A 77 -0.21 -12.15 16.13
C LYS A 77 -1.20 -11.31 15.31
N LEU A 78 -2.42 -11.82 15.16
CA LEU A 78 -3.44 -11.29 14.25
C LEU A 78 -3.84 -9.84 14.57
N ILE A 79 -3.95 -9.48 15.85
CA ILE A 79 -4.31 -8.10 16.25
C ILE A 79 -3.23 -7.10 15.79
N ALA A 80 -1.95 -7.46 15.94
CA ALA A 80 -0.85 -6.64 15.49
C ALA A 80 -0.79 -6.54 13.95
N ALA A 81 -1.00 -7.66 13.25
CA ALA A 81 -1.07 -7.69 11.79
C ALA A 81 -2.20 -6.79 11.25
N ILE A 82 -3.39 -6.87 11.86
CA ILE A 82 -4.55 -6.04 11.52
C ILE A 82 -4.25 -4.57 11.82
N GLY A 83 -3.70 -4.25 12.99
CA GLY A 83 -3.42 -2.88 13.41
C GLY A 83 -2.42 -2.17 12.47
N ILE A 84 -1.31 -2.83 12.16
CA ILE A 84 -0.32 -2.30 11.22
C ILE A 84 -0.94 -2.18 9.82
N SER A 85 -1.68 -3.21 9.39
CA SER A 85 -2.25 -3.18 8.05
C SER A 85 -3.25 -2.04 7.87
N PHE A 86 -4.09 -1.83 8.89
CA PHE A 86 -5.07 -0.77 8.93
C PHE A 86 -4.40 0.61 8.95
N LEU A 87 -3.42 0.83 9.83
CA LEU A 87 -2.68 2.10 9.92
C LEU A 87 -2.04 2.49 8.59
N VAL A 88 -1.39 1.55 7.92
CA VAL A 88 -0.71 1.84 6.64
C VAL A 88 -1.72 2.12 5.53
N LEU A 89 -2.84 1.39 5.47
CA LEU A 89 -3.90 1.66 4.49
C LEU A 89 -4.58 3.02 4.73
N THR A 90 -4.84 3.39 5.98
CA THR A 90 -5.37 4.72 6.31
C THR A 90 -4.35 5.82 5.97
N GLY A 91 -3.08 5.62 6.29
CA GLY A 91 -2.00 6.54 5.92
C GLY A 91 -1.91 6.75 4.41
N GLN A 92 -2.00 5.67 3.63
CA GLN A 92 -2.02 5.75 2.17
C GLN A 92 -3.21 6.58 1.66
N MET A 93 -4.42 6.32 2.15
CA MET A 93 -5.62 7.06 1.74
C MET A 93 -5.49 8.56 2.03
N ILE A 94 -4.91 8.92 3.19
CA ILE A 94 -4.67 10.31 3.55
C ILE A 94 -3.66 10.95 2.59
N VAL A 95 -2.55 10.27 2.30
CA VAL A 95 -1.53 10.81 1.38
C VAL A 95 -2.11 10.99 -0.02
N GLN A 96 -2.84 10.01 -0.55
CA GLN A 96 -3.49 10.13 -1.86
C GLN A 96 -4.47 11.30 -1.91
N TYR A 97 -5.26 11.51 -0.85
CA TYR A 97 -6.17 12.65 -0.76
C TYR A 97 -5.46 14.01 -0.84
N TYR A 98 -4.25 14.13 -0.29
CA TYR A 98 -3.46 15.37 -0.37
C TYR A 98 -2.70 15.51 -1.68
N VAL A 99 -2.30 14.41 -2.33
CA VAL A 99 -1.60 14.44 -3.64
C VAL A 99 -2.55 14.76 -4.79
N GLU A 100 -3.83 14.38 -4.68
CA GLU A 100 -4.86 14.63 -5.71
C GLU A 100 -5.53 16.02 -5.61
N ARG A 101 -5.13 16.86 -4.65
CA ARG A 101 -5.63 18.24 -4.46
C ARG A 101 -4.61 19.28 -4.89
#